data_AF-A0A3B4ZG30-F1
#
_entry.id   AF-A0A3B4ZG30-F1
#
_cell.length_a   1.000
_cell.length_b   1.000
_cell.length_c   1.000
_cell.angle_alpha   90.00
_cell.angle_beta   90.00
_cell.angle_gamma   90.00
#
_symmetry.space_group_name_H-M   'P 1'
#
loop_
_entity.id
_entity.type
_entity.pdbx_description
1 polymer ?
#
loop_
_entity_poly.entity_id
_entity_poly.type
_entity_poly.pdbx_seq_one_letter_code
_entity_poly.pdbx_strand_id
1 'polypeptide(L)'
;MRIYDNTSCHRAKTVKTFLEERHIRSMSWPANSPDLNPIENLWWKWKKMVHDKAPTCKADLATAIRESWSQIDEKYCLSLIKS
;
A
#
# COMPACT_ATOMS: atom_id res chain seq x y z
N MET A 1 12.61 1.23 -0.99
CA MET A 1 12.14 -0.04 -1.57
C MET A 1 10.68 0.17 -1.95
N ARG A 2 10.34 0.22 -3.23
CA ARG A 2 8.97 0.52 -3.70
C ARG A 2 8.33 -0.80 -4.16
N ILE A 3 7.19 -1.14 -3.58
CA ILE A 3 6.45 -2.37 -3.90
C ILE A 3 5.48 -2.03 -5.02
N TYR A 4 5.50 -2.82 -6.09
CA TYR A 4 4.62 -2.66 -7.25
C TYR A 4 3.46 -3.63 -7.13
N ASP A 5 2.23 -3.09 -7.10
CA ASP A 5 1.08 -3.85 -7.56
C ASP A 5 1.18 -3.97 -9.08
N ASN A 6 1.05 -5.19 -9.56
CA ASN A 6 1.26 -5.59 -10.96
C ASN A 6 0.13 -5.11 -11.90
N THR A 7 -0.44 -3.93 -11.65
CA THR A 7 -1.53 -3.32 -12.43
C THR A 7 -0.98 -2.65 -13.70
N SER A 8 -1.75 -2.71 -14.80
CA SER A 8 -1.28 -2.31 -16.14
C SER A 8 -0.86 -0.83 -16.25
N CYS A 9 -1.36 0.04 -15.37
CA CYS A 9 -1.00 1.46 -15.32
C CYS A 9 0.47 1.69 -14.92
N HIS A 10 1.07 0.79 -14.14
CA HIS A 10 2.48 0.86 -13.75
C HIS A 10 3.44 0.29 -14.81
N ARG A 11 2.92 -0.34 -15.86
CA ARG A 11 3.68 -0.88 -17.00
C ARG A 11 3.85 0.10 -18.15
N ALA A 12 3.22 1.28 -18.10
CA ALA A 12 3.36 2.30 -19.13
C ALA A 12 4.85 2.68 -19.30
N LYS A 13 5.32 2.79 -20.55
CA LYS A 13 6.71 3.17 -20.87
C LYS A 13 7.13 4.44 -20.11
N THR A 14 6.22 5.39 -19.97
CA THR A 14 6.41 6.63 -19.21
C THR A 14 6.76 6.40 -17.74
N VAL A 15 6.13 5.43 -17.08
CA VAL A 15 6.42 5.07 -15.70
C VAL A 15 7.79 4.41 -15.61
N LYS A 16 8.18 3.57 -16.57
CA LYS A 16 9.53 2.97 -16.60
C LYS A 16 10.62 4.04 -16.78
N THR A 17 10.46 4.92 -17.77
CA THR A 17 11.42 6.01 -18.03
C THR A 17 11.58 6.93 -16.82
N PHE A 18 10.48 7.31 -16.16
CA PHE A 18 10.55 8.12 -14.95
C PHE A 18 11.32 7.44 -13.80
N LEU A 19 11.22 6.12 -13.65
CA LEU A 19 11.93 5.39 -12.60
C LEU A 19 13.42 5.27 -12.91
N GLU A 20 13.77 5.05 -14.18
CA GLU A 20 15.15 5.00 -14.67
C GLU A 20 15.85 6.35 -14.47
N GLU A 21 15.19 7.45 -14.84
CA GLU A 21 15.68 8.83 -14.65
C GLU A 21 15.91 9.19 -13.17
N ARG A 22 15.15 8.58 -12.25
CA ARG A 22 15.27 8.81 -10.80
C ARG A 22 16.16 7.80 -10.09
N HIS A 23 16.82 6.90 -10.84
CA HIS A 23 17.63 5.79 -10.30
C HIS A 23 16.87 4.92 -9.27
N ILE A 24 15.54 4.85 -9.40
CA ILE A 24 14.71 4.05 -8.51
C ILE A 24 14.77 2.61 -9.00
N ARG A 25 15.55 1.78 -8.30
CA ARG A 25 15.67 0.34 -8.61
C ARG A 25 14.31 -0.35 -8.43
N SER A 26 13.70 -0.77 -9.54
CA SER A 26 12.50 -1.60 -9.52
C SER A 26 12.89 -3.05 -9.21
N MET A 27 12.31 -3.65 -8.18
CA MET A 27 12.47 -5.08 -7.91
C MET A 27 11.39 -5.83 -8.69
N SER A 28 11.79 -6.79 -9.52
CA SER A 28 10.87 -7.69 -10.19
C SER A 28 10.30 -8.69 -9.19
N TRP A 29 9.12 -8.43 -8.64
CA TRP A 29 8.34 -9.47 -7.97
C TRP A 29 7.73 -10.40 -9.02
N PRO A 30 7.66 -11.72 -8.78
CA PRO A 30 6.96 -12.63 -9.67
C PRO A 30 5.48 -12.24 -9.76
N ALA A 31 4.96 -12.18 -10.99
CA ALA A 31 3.53 -11.98 -11.22
C ALA A 31 2.74 -13.12 -10.57
N ASN A 32 1.64 -12.79 -9.88
CA ASN A 32 0.72 -13.71 -9.17
C ASN A 32 1.10 -14.16 -7.74
N SER A 33 1.73 -13.32 -6.93
CA SER A 33 1.79 -13.54 -5.47
C SER A 33 1.09 -12.41 -4.71
N PRO A 34 -0.25 -12.39 -4.66
CA PRO A 34 -0.99 -11.43 -3.83
C PRO A 34 -0.64 -11.55 -2.34
N ASP A 35 -0.16 -12.72 -1.91
CA ASP A 35 0.28 -13.00 -0.54
C ASP A 35 1.62 -12.30 -0.18
N LEU A 36 2.39 -11.86 -1.18
CA LEU A 36 3.72 -11.26 -1.03
C LEU A 36 3.74 -9.74 -1.22
N ASN A 37 2.59 -9.07 -1.26
CA ASN A 37 2.58 -7.61 -1.24
C ASN A 37 2.30 -7.11 0.19
N PRO A 38 3.34 -6.74 0.97
CA PRO A 38 3.19 -6.06 2.26
C PRO A 38 2.21 -4.90 2.23
N ILE A 39 2.03 -4.24 1.08
CA ILE A 39 1.05 -3.18 0.92
C ILE A 39 -0.39 -3.73 1.03
N GLU A 40 -0.72 -4.87 0.42
CA GLU A 40 -2.08 -5.43 0.44
C GLU A 40 -2.48 -5.82 1.87
N ASN A 41 -1.55 -6.40 2.63
CA ASN A 41 -1.76 -6.71 4.06
C ASN A 41 -1.95 -5.45 4.91
N LEU A 42 -1.22 -4.37 4.60
CA LEU A 42 -1.40 -3.06 5.22
C LEU A 42 -2.77 -2.46 4.87
N TRP A 43 -3.14 -2.49 3.59
CA TRP A 43 -4.43 -2.02 3.09
C TRP A 43 -5.60 -2.78 3.71
N TRP A 44 -5.49 -4.10 3.86
CA TRP A 44 -6.51 -4.92 4.52
C TRP A 44 -6.72 -4.49 5.97
N LYS A 45 -5.64 -4.39 6.75
CA LYS A 45 -5.72 -3.97 8.16
C LYS A 45 -6.30 -2.56 8.28
N TRP A 46 -5.83 -1.64 7.46
CA TRP A 46 -6.28 -0.25 7.51
C TRP A 46 -7.76 -0.11 7.13
N LYS A 47 -8.22 -0.78 6.08
CA LYS A 47 -9.64 -0.82 5.69
C LYS A 47 -10.51 -1.40 6.82
N LYS A 48 -10.04 -2.45 7.50
CA LYS A 48 -10.73 -3.04 8.64
C LYS A 48 -10.91 -2.03 9.78
N MET A 49 -9.85 -1.32 10.16
CA MET A 49 -9.91 -0.29 11.21
C MET A 49 -10.87 0.86 10.88
N VAL A 50 -10.91 1.29 9.62
CA VAL A 50 -11.86 2.31 9.16
C VAL A 50 -13.30 1.79 9.19
N HIS A 51 -13.51 0.53 8.79
CA HIS A 51 -14.82 -0.12 8.82
C HIS A 51 -15.35 -0.26 10.26
N ASP A 52 -14.50 -0.67 11.20
CA ASP A 52 -14.87 -0.86 12.61
C ASP A 52 -15.28 0.46 13.30
N LYS A 53 -14.87 1.62 12.76
CA LYS A 53 -15.31 2.95 13.20
C LYS A 53 -16.70 3.34 12.69
N ALA A 54 -17.30 2.57 11.78
CA ALA A 54 -18.65 2.76 11.23
C ALA A 54 -18.98 4.22 10.85
N PRO A 55 -18.17 4.90 10.02
CA PRO A 55 -18.41 6.29 9.64
C PRO A 55 -19.73 6.43 8.86
N THR A 56 -20.55 7.42 9.22
CA THR A 56 -21.89 7.61 8.62
C THR A 56 -21.94 8.68 7.55
N CYS A 57 -20.95 9.58 7.51
CA CYS A 57 -20.83 10.60 6.48
C CYS A 57 -19.40 10.75 5.94
N LYS A 58 -19.23 11.55 4.88
CA LYS A 58 -17.91 11.78 4.25
C LYS A 58 -16.90 12.42 5.21
N ALA A 59 -17.35 13.29 6.11
CA ALA A 59 -16.47 13.91 7.10
C ALA A 59 -15.97 12.87 8.11
N ASP A 60 -16.88 12.04 8.63
CA ASP A 60 -16.53 10.94 9.55
C ASP A 60 -15.59 9.95 8.90
N LEU A 61 -15.83 9.60 7.62
CA LEU A 61 -14.96 8.72 6.87
C LEU A 61 -13.55 9.30 6.75
N ALA A 62 -13.44 10.59 6.42
CA ALA A 62 -12.14 11.25 6.31
C ALA A 62 -11.39 11.30 7.65
N THR A 63 -12.11 11.49 8.76
CA THR A 63 -11.53 11.43 10.12
C THR A 63 -11.11 10.00 10.47
N ALA A 64 -11.98 9.02 10.25
CA ALA A 64 -11.71 7.61 10.51
C ALA A 64 -10.51 7.09 9.73
N ILE A 65 -10.34 7.51 8.47
CA ILE A 65 -9.17 7.20 7.64
C ILE A 65 -7.88 7.73 8.29
N ARG A 66 -7.85 9.00 8.69
CA ARG A 66 -6.67 9.64 9.30
C ARG A 66 -6.30 9.02 10.64
N GLU A 67 -7.29 8.83 11.52
CA GLU A 67 -7.08 8.23 12.84
C GLU A 67 -6.67 6.76 12.76
N SER A 68 -7.23 6.01 11.81
CA SER A 68 -6.84 4.61 11.61
C SER A 68 -5.42 4.51 11.07
N TRP A 69 -5.00 5.46 10.22
CA TRP A 69 -3.63 5.51 9.71
C TRP A 69 -2.62 5.82 10.82
N SER A 70 -2.92 6.79 11.69
CA SER A 70 -2.02 7.17 12.79
C SER A 70 -1.84 6.07 13.85
N GLN A 71 -2.70 5.06 13.88
CA GLN A 71 -2.61 3.91 14.78
C GLN A 71 -1.77 2.75 14.20
N ILE A 72 -1.34 2.84 12.94
CA ILE A 72 -0.48 1.82 12.34
C ILE A 72 0.97 2.16 12.65
N ASP A 73 1.57 1.36 13.54
CA ASP A 73 2.97 1.52 13.92
C ASP A 73 3.93 1.11 12.80
N GLU A 74 5.07 1.79 12.73
CA GLU A 74 6.20 1.43 11.86
C GLU A 74 6.65 -0.02 12.08
N LYS A 75 6.60 -0.51 13.33
CA LYS A 75 6.92 -1.91 13.67
C LYS A 75 6.02 -2.90 12.94
N TYR A 76 4.74 -2.59 12.77
CA TYR A 76 3.82 -3.42 12.02
C TYR A 76 4.19 -3.42 10.54
N CYS A 77 4.46 -2.26 9.95
CA CYS A 77 4.93 -2.15 8.57
C CYS A 77 6.22 -2.95 8.33
N LEU A 78 7.17 -2.90 9.26
CA LEU A 78 8.41 -3.67 9.20
C LEU A 78 8.19 -5.18 9.34
N SER A 79 7.20 -5.61 10.13
CA SER A 79 6.84 -7.03 10.25
C SER A 79 6.30 -7.60 8.94
N LEU A 80 5.57 -6.78 8.17
CA LEU A 80 5.01 -7.17 6.87
C LEU A 80 6.09 -7.33 5.80
N ILE A 81 7.21 -6.62 5.90
CA ILE A 81 8.34 -6.72 4.95
C ILE A 81 9.21 -7.96 5.23
N LYS A 82 9.19 -8.45 6.48
CA LYS A 82 10.01 -9.59 6.94
C LYS A 82 9.27 -10.93 6.95
N SER A 83 7.98 -10.93 6.60
CA SER A 83 7.12 -12.12 6.53
C SER A 83 7.37 -12.94 5.27
#